data_AF-A0A815TKN5-F1
#
_entry.id   AF-A0A815TKN5-F1
#
_cell.length_a   1.000
_cell.length_b   1.000
_cell.length_c   1.000
_cell.angle_alpha   90.00
_cell.angle_beta   90.00
_cell.angle_gamma   90.00
#
_symmetry.space_group_name_H-M   'P 1'
#
loop_
_entity.id
_entity.type
_entity.pdbx_description
1 polymer ?
#
loop_
_entity_poly.entity_id
_entity_poly.type
_entity_poly.pdbx_seq_one_letter_code
_entity_poly.pdbx_strand_id
1 'polypeptide(L)'
;MSCDVDGLLEFLLYVGQAKRTFRTGWILRGVEKVESVADHMYRMAVMSLVLPTISEESKVRCMKLALVHDLAESVVGDLTEFDGIPKSEKHRRESEAMLYLTSLLPADVGREIFSLFNEYADQKTNEANLVKD
;
A
#
# COMPACT_ATOMS: atom_id res chain seq x y z
N MET A 1 -10.36 23.34 10.07
CA MET A 1 -9.58 22.12 10.35
C MET A 1 -8.11 22.51 10.31
N SER A 2 -7.46 22.64 11.46
CA SER A 2 -6.00 22.74 11.48
C SER A 2 -5.45 21.34 11.22
N CYS A 3 -4.65 21.20 10.17
CA CYS A 3 -3.84 20.01 9.98
C CYS A 3 -2.83 19.96 11.13
N ASP A 4 -2.82 18.88 11.90
CA ASP A 4 -1.74 18.62 12.83
C ASP A 4 -0.48 18.33 12.01
N VAL A 5 0.45 19.28 12.01
CA VAL A 5 1.66 19.23 11.19
C VAL A 5 2.58 18.09 11.63
N ASP A 6 2.58 17.78 12.92
CA ASP A 6 3.45 16.74 13.48
C ASP A 6 2.96 15.35 13.04
N GLY A 7 1.66 15.08 13.13
CA GLY A 7 1.05 13.84 12.62
C GLY A 7 1.23 13.66 11.12
N LEU A 8 1.01 14.71 10.31
CA LEU A 8 1.24 14.64 8.87
C LEU A 8 2.72 14.36 8.53
N LEU A 9 3.65 15.02 9.22
CA LEU A 9 5.08 14.78 9.03
C LEU A 9 5.43 13.34 9.35
N GLU A 10 4.94 12.80 10.46
CA GLU A 10 5.15 11.41 10.84
C GLU A 10 4.60 10.43 9.80
N PHE A 11 3.37 10.64 9.33
CA PHE A 11 2.80 9.84 8.24
C PHE A 11 3.71 9.84 7.01
N LEU A 12 4.19 11.02 6.59
CA LEU A 12 5.09 11.16 5.44
C LEU A 12 6.46 10.49 5.66
N LEU A 13 6.95 10.42 6.90
CA LEU A 13 8.16 9.67 7.23
C LEU A 13 7.96 8.16 7.04
N TYR A 14 6.80 7.61 7.39
CA TYR A 14 6.44 6.22 7.09
C TYR A 14 6.25 5.97 5.59
N VAL A 15 5.58 6.86 4.86
CA VAL A 15 5.56 6.81 3.39
C VAL A 15 7.00 6.79 2.83
N GLY A 16 7.90 7.59 3.41
CA GLY A 16 9.32 7.58 3.08
C GLY A 16 10.05 6.28 3.44
N GLN A 17 9.60 5.57 4.47
CA GLN A 17 10.15 4.27 4.87
C GLN A 17 9.87 3.18 3.82
N ALA A 18 8.78 3.27 3.05
CA ALA A 18 8.51 2.35 1.94
C ALA A 18 9.61 2.36 0.84
N LYS A 19 10.42 3.42 0.76
CA LYS A 19 11.60 3.50 -0.14
C LYS A 19 12.79 2.67 0.37
N ARG A 20 12.76 2.27 1.63
CA ARG A 20 13.78 1.48 2.33
C ARG A 20 13.28 0.09 2.74
N THR A 21 11.99 -0.19 2.56
CA THR A 21 11.44 -1.54 2.57
C THR A 21 11.63 -2.14 1.19
N PHE A 22 12.47 -3.17 1.08
CA PHE A 22 12.77 -3.85 -0.17
C PHE A 22 11.85 -5.06 -0.36
N ARG A 23 11.55 -5.39 -1.61
CA ARG A 23 10.71 -6.54 -1.94
C ARG A 23 11.39 -7.86 -1.58
N THR A 24 10.98 -8.47 -0.47
CA THR A 24 11.54 -9.67 0.15
C THR A 24 11.60 -10.84 -0.82
N GLY A 25 10.61 -10.99 -1.70
CA GLY A 25 10.60 -12.03 -2.73
C GLY A 25 11.85 -12.02 -3.62
N TRP A 26 12.37 -10.83 -3.98
CA TRP A 26 13.60 -10.72 -4.78
C TRP A 26 14.86 -10.99 -3.96
N ILE A 27 14.87 -10.58 -2.69
CA ILE A 27 15.97 -10.86 -1.75
C ILE A 27 16.15 -12.39 -1.60
N LEU A 28 15.04 -13.11 -1.38
CA LEU A 28 15.04 -14.57 -1.24
C LEU A 28 15.50 -15.31 -2.51
N ARG A 29 15.53 -14.63 -3.66
CA ARG A 29 16.03 -15.15 -4.94
C ARG A 29 17.46 -14.69 -5.27
N GLY A 30 18.12 -13.98 -4.35
CA GLY A 30 19.51 -13.54 -4.52
C GLY A 30 19.70 -12.39 -5.50
N VAL A 31 18.65 -11.59 -5.76
CA VAL A 31 18.79 -10.37 -6.57
C VAL A 31 19.57 -9.33 -5.77
N GLU A 32 20.63 -8.76 -6.34
CA GLU A 32 21.49 -7.81 -5.63
C GLU A 32 20.89 -6.40 -5.52
N LYS A 33 20.27 -5.91 -6.60
CA LYS A 33 19.66 -4.57 -6.68
C LYS A 33 18.14 -4.71 -6.69
N VAL A 34 17.59 -4.84 -5.49
CA VAL A 34 16.17 -5.08 -5.28
C VAL A 34 15.38 -3.78 -5.32
N GLU A 35 14.22 -3.79 -5.98
CA GLU A 35 13.28 -2.67 -5.95
C GLU A 35 12.67 -2.49 -4.55
N SER A 36 12.38 -1.25 -4.17
CA SER A 36 11.62 -0.96 -2.95
C SER A 36 10.12 -1.17 -3.14
N VAL A 37 9.38 -1.26 -2.04
CA VAL A 37 7.91 -1.26 -2.05
C VAL A 37 7.37 0.01 -2.70
N ALA A 38 8.02 1.15 -2.48
CA ALA A 38 7.67 2.38 -3.17
C ALA A 38 7.87 2.32 -4.70
N ASP A 39 8.95 1.68 -5.19
CA ASP A 39 9.20 1.48 -6.62
C ASP A 39 8.11 0.59 -7.25
N HIS A 40 7.72 -0.47 -6.54
CA HIS A 40 6.66 -1.38 -6.92
C HIS A 40 5.32 -0.63 -7.10
N MET A 41 4.87 0.07 -6.05
CA MET A 41 3.62 0.83 -6.07
C MET A 41 3.62 1.95 -7.12
N TYR A 42 4.75 2.63 -7.32
CA TYR A 42 4.89 3.64 -8.38
C TYR A 42 4.62 3.05 -9.77
N ARG A 43 5.27 1.91 -10.10
CA ARG A 43 5.06 1.27 -11.40
C ARG A 43 3.61 0.80 -11.57
N MET A 44 2.98 0.28 -10.52
CA MET A 44 1.56 -0.12 -10.57
C MET A 44 0.61 1.07 -10.78
N ALA A 45 0.87 2.22 -10.15
CA ALA A 45 0.09 3.42 -10.39
C ALA A 45 0.24 3.91 -11.84
N VAL A 46 1.46 3.86 -12.41
CA VAL A 46 1.68 4.16 -13.84
C VAL A 46 0.97 3.14 -14.74
N MET A 47 1.01 1.85 -14.41
CA MET A 47 0.25 0.81 -15.12
C MET A 47 -1.25 1.11 -15.11
N SER A 48 -1.80 1.54 -13.97
CA SER A 48 -3.20 1.95 -13.83
C SER A 48 -3.58 3.10 -14.76
N LEU A 49 -2.62 3.96 -15.14
CA LEU A 49 -2.84 5.08 -16.05
C LEU A 49 -2.82 4.67 -17.53
N VAL A 50 -1.95 3.73 -17.90
CA VAL A 50 -1.62 3.44 -19.31
C VAL A 50 -2.22 2.15 -19.86
N LEU A 51 -2.63 1.21 -19.00
CA LEU A 51 -3.20 -0.06 -19.45
C LEU A 51 -4.58 0.16 -20.09
N PRO A 52 -4.79 -0.31 -21.35
CA PRO A 52 -6.05 -0.09 -22.06
C PRO A 52 -7.22 -0.92 -21.49
N THR A 53 -6.93 -1.90 -20.63
CA THR A 53 -7.93 -2.73 -19.95
C THR A 53 -8.62 -2.00 -18.79
N ILE A 54 -8.06 -0.86 -18.34
CA ILE A 54 -8.64 -0.04 -17.27
C ILE A 54 -9.39 1.12 -17.91
N SER A 55 -10.70 1.19 -17.69
CA SER A 55 -11.55 2.27 -18.21
C SER A 55 -11.17 3.61 -17.59
N GLU A 56 -11.40 4.71 -18.30
CA GLU A 56 -11.07 6.06 -17.82
C GLU A 56 -11.74 6.38 -16.47
N GLU A 57 -12.95 5.86 -16.24
CA GLU A 57 -13.69 6.04 -14.99
C GLU A 57 -13.02 5.32 -13.81
N SER A 58 -12.39 4.16 -14.04
CA SER A 58 -11.72 3.36 -13.01
C SER A 58 -10.28 3.80 -12.73
N LYS A 59 -9.60 4.47 -13.68
CA LYS A 59 -8.16 4.81 -13.57
C LYS A 59 -7.80 5.52 -12.28
N VAL A 60 -8.57 6.54 -11.87
CA VAL A 60 -8.28 7.31 -10.65
C VAL A 60 -8.37 6.43 -9.41
N ARG A 61 -9.37 5.54 -9.34
CA ARG A 61 -9.53 4.64 -8.19
C ARG A 61 -8.44 3.58 -8.17
N CYS A 62 -8.10 2.97 -9.32
CA CYS A 62 -6.99 2.03 -9.44
C CYS A 62 -5.64 2.65 -9.03
N MET A 63 -5.35 3.88 -9.46
CA MET A 63 -4.14 4.60 -9.05
C MET A 63 -4.10 4.82 -7.53
N LYS A 64 -5.23 5.21 -6.91
CA LYS A 64 -5.33 5.38 -5.46
C LYS A 64 -5.10 4.07 -4.70
N LEU A 65 -5.68 2.97 -5.17
CA LEU A 65 -5.47 1.63 -4.60
C LEU A 65 -3.99 1.22 -4.70
N ALA A 66 -3.40 1.35 -5.90
CA ALA A 66 -2.00 1.01 -6.14
C ALA A 66 -1.03 1.78 -5.22
N LEU A 67 -1.29 3.05 -4.94
CA LEU A 67 -0.47 3.89 -4.06
C LEU A 67 -0.59 3.56 -2.56
N VAL A 68 -1.63 2.83 -2.15
CA VAL A 68 -1.96 2.60 -0.73
C VAL A 68 -1.81 1.14 -0.31
N HIS A 69 -1.98 0.19 -1.23
CA HIS A 69 -2.19 -1.22 -0.86
C HIS A 69 -1.06 -1.84 -0.02
N ASP A 70 0.20 -1.58 -0.35
CA ASP A 70 1.38 -2.08 0.38
C ASP A 70 1.95 -1.03 1.37
N LEU A 71 1.22 0.06 1.65
CA LEU A 71 1.72 1.11 2.56
C LEU A 71 1.97 0.58 3.99
N ALA A 72 1.22 -0.43 4.42
CA ALA A 72 1.41 -1.11 5.70
C ALA A 72 2.82 -1.70 5.86
N GLU A 73 3.46 -2.11 4.76
CA GLU A 73 4.80 -2.71 4.74
C GLU A 73 5.90 -1.71 5.13
N SER A 74 5.60 -0.41 5.11
CA SER A 74 6.49 0.61 5.69
C SER A 74 6.66 0.47 7.21
N VAL A 75 5.72 -0.22 7.87
CA VAL A 75 5.73 -0.50 9.32
C VAL A 75 6.09 -1.96 9.59
N VAL A 76 5.43 -2.91 8.89
CA VAL A 76 5.53 -4.34 9.21
C VAL A 76 6.60 -5.09 8.40
N GLY A 77 7.20 -4.43 7.41
CA GLY A 77 8.06 -5.05 6.39
C GLY A 77 7.26 -5.75 5.29
N ASP A 78 7.93 -6.10 4.19
CA ASP A 78 7.33 -6.90 3.11
C ASP A 78 7.28 -8.38 3.53
N LEU A 79 6.13 -8.80 4.06
CA LEU A 79 5.88 -10.15 4.55
C LEU A 79 5.43 -11.08 3.41
N THR A 80 6.18 -12.15 3.20
CA THR A 80 5.96 -13.15 2.15
C THR A 80 5.36 -14.45 2.69
N GLU A 81 4.92 -15.31 1.78
CA GLU A 81 4.49 -16.68 2.13
C GLU A 81 5.62 -17.56 2.72
N PHE A 82 6.88 -17.20 2.49
CA PHE A 82 8.04 -17.94 2.98
C PHE A 82 8.39 -17.60 4.44
N ASP A 83 7.80 -16.55 5.01
CA ASP A 83 8.02 -16.13 6.40
C ASP A 83 7.27 -17.01 7.42
N GLY A 84 6.44 -17.96 6.95
CA GLY A 84 5.68 -18.88 7.82
C GLY A 84 4.59 -18.19 8.64
N ILE A 85 4.23 -16.94 8.31
CA ILE A 85 3.18 -16.18 8.98
C ILE A 85 1.82 -16.55 8.36
N PRO A 86 0.84 -17.00 9.16
CA PRO A 86 -0.50 -17.26 8.65
C PRO A 86 -1.12 -16.02 8.00
N LYS A 87 -1.88 -16.21 6.92
CA LYS A 87 -2.54 -15.11 6.18
C LYS A 87 -3.39 -14.20 7.10
N SER A 88 -4.07 -14.78 8.08
CA SER A 88 -4.86 -14.02 9.08
C SER A 88 -3.99 -13.14 9.98
N GLU A 89 -2.80 -13.61 10.37
CA GLU A 89 -1.86 -12.85 11.19
C GLU A 89 -1.17 -11.75 10.37
N LYS A 90 -0.80 -12.02 9.11
CA LYS A 90 -0.33 -11.00 8.17
C LYS A 90 -1.36 -9.87 8.05
N HIS A 91 -2.61 -10.24 7.74
CA HIS A 91 -3.70 -9.28 7.61
C HIS A 91 -3.96 -8.48 8.89
N ARG A 92 -3.90 -9.11 10.07
CA ARG A 92 -4.04 -8.42 11.36
C ARG A 92 -2.94 -7.36 11.56
N ARG A 93 -1.67 -7.73 11.34
CA ARG A 93 -0.53 -6.82 11.49
C ARG A 93 -0.62 -5.63 10.53
N GLU A 94 -0.95 -5.90 9.27
CA GLU A 94 -1.08 -4.85 8.25
C GLU A 94 -2.26 -3.92 8.54
N SER A 95 -3.38 -4.47 9.01
CA SER A 95 -4.55 -3.66 9.40
C SER A 95 -4.24 -2.77 10.61
N GLU A 96 -3.54 -3.29 11.63
CA GLU A 96 -3.10 -2.50 12.78
C GLU A 96 -2.12 -1.39 12.36
N ALA A 97 -1.18 -1.68 11.47
CA ALA A 97 -0.28 -0.68 10.92
C ALA A 97 -1.05 0.41 10.14
N MET A 98 -2.02 0.03 9.31
CA MET A 98 -2.83 1.00 8.57
C MET A 98 -3.74 1.83 9.46
N LEU A 99 -4.30 1.24 10.54
CA LEU A 99 -5.04 2.00 11.54
C LEU A 99 -4.16 3.05 12.22
N TYR A 100 -2.92 2.69 12.57
CA TYR A 100 -1.96 3.65 13.11
C TYR A 100 -1.64 4.76 12.11
N LEU A 101 -1.19 4.42 10.90
CA LEU A 101 -0.81 5.39 9.87
C LEU A 101 -1.94 6.36 9.54
N THR A 102 -3.17 5.86 9.42
CA THR A 102 -4.33 6.68 9.07
C THR A 102 -4.82 7.54 10.24
N SER A 103 -4.50 7.17 11.48
CA SER A 103 -4.80 8.00 12.66
C SER A 103 -3.95 9.28 12.76
N LEU A 104 -2.80 9.31 12.07
CA LEU A 104 -1.90 10.47 12.00
C LEU A 104 -2.42 11.57 11.04
N LEU A 105 -3.50 11.30 10.31
CA LEU A 105 -4.06 12.17 9.29
C LEU A 105 -5.37 12.83 9.75
N PRO A 106 -5.80 13.93 9.11
CA PRO A 106 -7.16 14.43 9.26
C PRO A 106 -8.20 13.33 9.06
N ALA A 107 -9.23 13.30 9.91
CA ALA A 107 -10.11 12.15 10.05
C ALA A 107 -10.82 11.73 8.74
N ASP A 108 -11.13 12.67 7.85
CA ASP A 108 -11.67 12.41 6.53
C ASP A 108 -10.65 11.74 5.59
N VAL A 109 -9.42 12.26 5.55
CA VAL A 109 -8.32 11.70 4.73
C VAL A 109 -7.92 10.32 5.24
N GLY A 110 -7.75 10.16 6.55
CA GLY A 110 -7.43 8.87 7.18
C GLY A 110 -8.47 7.80 6.87
N ARG A 111 -9.77 8.15 6.95
CA ARG A 111 -10.87 7.24 6.56
C ARG A 111 -10.82 6.83 5.10
N GLU A 112 -10.52 7.76 4.18
CA GLU A 112 -10.40 7.43 2.75
C GLU A 112 -9.28 6.43 2.51
N ILE A 113 -8.09 6.68 3.05
CA ILE A 113 -6.91 5.81 2.88
C ILE A 113 -7.16 4.42 3.51
N PHE A 114 -7.72 4.38 4.72
CA PHE A 114 -8.05 3.10 5.35
C PHE A 114 -9.11 2.32 4.56
N SER A 115 -10.10 3.02 3.97
CA SER A 115 -11.10 2.39 3.11
C SER A 115 -10.49 1.83 1.84
N LEU A 116 -9.51 2.51 1.22
CA LEU A 116 -8.80 2.00 0.04
C LEU A 116 -8.00 0.74 0.36
N PHE A 117 -7.29 0.73 1.48
CA PHE A 117 -6.57 -0.45 1.96
C PHE A 117 -7.51 -1.65 2.15
N ASN A 118 -8.63 -1.45 2.84
CA ASN A 118 -9.62 -2.53 3.05
C ASN A 118 -10.28 -2.97 1.74
N GLU A 119 -10.58 -2.04 0.82
CA GLU A 119 -11.11 -2.39 -0.50
C GLU A 119 -10.16 -3.31 -1.26
N TYR A 120 -8.86 -2.97 -1.27
CA TYR A 120 -7.84 -3.83 -1.87
C TYR A 120 -7.71 -5.17 -1.13
N ALA A 121 -7.72 -5.20 0.20
CA ALA A 121 -7.62 -6.45 0.95
C ALA A 121 -8.81 -7.39 0.71
N ASP A 122 -10.02 -6.83 0.58
CA ASP A 122 -11.26 -7.58 0.40
C ASP A 122 -11.48 -8.12 -1.02
N GLN A 123 -10.91 -7.47 -2.04
CA GLN A 123 -11.01 -7.89 -3.45
C GLN A 123 -12.45 -8.04 -3.98
N LYS A 124 -13.37 -7.20 -3.49
CA LYS A 124 -14.81 -7.24 -3.86
C LYS A 124 -15.20 -6.26 -4.97
N THR A 125 -14.35 -5.30 -5.30
CA THR A 125 -14.60 -4.30 -6.36
C THR A 125 -13.83 -4.65 -7.62
N ASN A 126 -14.30 -4.16 -8.78
CA ASN A 126 -13.62 -4.36 -10.04
C ASN A 126 -12.20 -3.75 -9.99
N GLU A 127 -12.08 -2.54 -9.44
CA GLU A 127 -10.82 -1.82 -9.30
C GLU A 127 -9.83 -2.55 -8.39
N ALA A 128 -10.28 -3.14 -7.28
CA ALA A 128 -9.41 -3.93 -6.41
C ALA A 128 -8.85 -5.16 -7.11
N ASN A 129 -9.69 -5.87 -7.87
CA ASN A 129 -9.28 -7.04 -8.65
C ASN A 129 -8.29 -6.62 -9.76
N LEU A 130 -8.60 -5.56 -10.52
CA LEU A 130 -7.73 -5.03 -11.57
C LEU A 130 -6.34 -4.60 -11.07
N VAL A 131 -6.23 -4.09 -9.85
CA VAL A 131 -4.93 -3.67 -9.27
C VAL A 131 -4.13 -4.88 -8.77
N LYS A 132 -4.79 -5.97 -8.43
CA LYS A 132 -4.13 -7.20 -7.95
C LYS A 132 -3.64 -8.10 -9.08
N ASP A 133 -4.37 -8.12 -10.20
CA ASP A 133 -4.08 -8.93 -11.40
C ASP A 133 -2.80 -8.50 -12.13
#